data_AF-A0A369JY77-F1
#
_entry.id   AF-A0A369JY77-F1
#
_cell.length_a   1.000
_cell.length_b   1.000
_cell.length_c   1.000
_cell.angle_alpha   90.00
_cell.angle_beta   90.00
_cell.angle_gamma   90.00
#
_symmetry.space_group_name_H-M   'P 1'
#
loop_
_entity.id
_entity.type
_entity.pdbx_description
1 polymer ?
#
loop_
_entity_poly.entity_id
_entity_poly.type
_entity_poly.pdbx_seq_one_letter_code
_entity_poly.pdbx_strand_id
1 'polypeptide(L)'
;MAPTSKAKAKGVSASSFLDLKAELSKQESEFSKAKAAGKANYIVGGVKRPDKKPTVWARQNKGLQARASRDIELEEVSRPTLESARAALERKAKIYEKLRKGKTGGLSDRQYESLLVDFDSNPVADGFESDSDDVDEEVGRYPVNEEDDPMVEYEDEFGRIRTARRSEVPRSLAQPAEEEKDEDEDIIIRNPVGHFPIYVPTAERVAEVAAAYAEENNPLNIHYDASHEVRAKGAGFYQFSADEETRRAQMEELKASRDETGKLRQELGAVDVRPGEIEGMHGDVAEGSGKTSRAMEKRKREIEERRKLVEAKRRKVAGPGEDVAKVSATIVESTTFVSHASAPPPDPLALLEAKAVSSRQKGKAKAPPESEADTFLAQLEKDFIASKGKR
;
A
#
# COMPACT_ATOMS: atom_id res chain seq x y z
N MET A 1 54.72 -80.77 21.57
CA MET A 1 53.37 -80.56 22.14
C MET A 1 52.74 -79.37 21.44
N ALA A 2 51.58 -79.55 20.80
CA ALA A 2 50.85 -78.46 20.16
C ALA A 2 49.67 -78.04 21.05
N PRO A 3 49.37 -76.75 21.22
CA PRO A 3 48.10 -76.34 21.79
C PRO A 3 47.00 -76.38 20.73
N THR A 4 45.97 -77.14 21.04
CA THR A 4 44.72 -77.31 20.33
C THR A 4 43.76 -76.16 20.66
N SER A 5 43.47 -75.29 19.71
CA SER A 5 42.17 -74.59 19.69
C SER A 5 41.85 -74.06 18.29
N LYS A 6 41.04 -74.83 17.54
CA LYS A 6 40.22 -74.28 16.45
C LYS A 6 39.09 -73.48 17.10
N ALA A 7 39.25 -72.16 17.20
CA ALA A 7 38.16 -71.29 17.60
C ALA A 7 37.11 -71.27 16.47
N LYS A 8 35.93 -71.75 16.81
CA LYS A 8 34.75 -71.93 15.97
C LYS A 8 34.31 -70.60 15.36
N ALA A 9 33.98 -70.61 14.07
CA ALA A 9 33.18 -69.56 13.46
C ALA A 9 31.83 -69.45 14.21
N LYS A 10 31.69 -68.44 15.08
CA LYS A 10 30.44 -68.14 15.75
C LYS A 10 29.53 -67.42 14.75
N GLY A 11 28.37 -68.02 14.48
CA GLY A 11 27.31 -67.40 13.69
C GLY A 11 26.92 -66.05 14.26
N VAL A 12 26.67 -65.09 13.38
CA VAL A 12 26.22 -63.73 13.72
C VAL A 12 24.84 -63.84 14.38
N SER A 13 24.79 -63.67 15.70
CA SER A 13 23.54 -63.67 16.47
C SER A 13 22.95 -62.26 16.53
N ALA A 14 21.62 -62.14 16.65
CA ALA A 14 20.95 -60.83 16.72
C ALA A 14 21.44 -59.96 17.90
N SER A 15 21.86 -60.58 19.00
CA SER A 15 22.47 -59.87 20.14
C SER A 15 23.85 -59.29 19.80
N SER A 16 24.65 -59.98 18.96
CA SER A 16 25.93 -59.44 18.46
C SER A 16 25.75 -58.22 17.56
N PHE A 17 24.63 -58.15 16.81
CA PHE A 17 24.30 -56.98 15.99
C PHE A 17 23.88 -55.78 16.84
N LEU A 18 23.12 -56.01 17.92
CA LEU A 18 22.76 -54.95 18.87
C LEU A 18 23.98 -54.42 19.63
N ASP A 19 24.90 -55.29 20.01
CA ASP A 19 26.16 -54.90 20.68
C ASP A 19 27.04 -54.05 19.74
N LEU A 20 27.17 -54.45 18.47
CA LEU A 20 27.85 -53.66 17.45
C LEU A 20 27.17 -52.30 17.23
N LYS A 21 25.83 -52.26 17.17
CA LYS A 21 25.07 -51.01 17.05
C LYS A 21 25.27 -50.10 18.27
N ALA A 22 25.30 -50.67 19.47
CA ALA A 22 25.59 -49.94 20.69
C ALA A 22 27.01 -49.37 20.67
N GLU A 23 28.00 -50.17 20.26
CA GLU A 23 29.39 -49.73 20.15
C GLU A 23 29.58 -48.65 19.07
N LEU A 24 28.91 -48.77 17.91
CA LEU A 24 28.87 -47.72 16.89
C LEU A 24 28.23 -46.43 17.40
N SER A 25 27.08 -46.52 18.07
CA SER A 25 26.41 -45.34 18.62
C SER A 25 27.27 -44.65 19.69
N LYS A 26 27.99 -45.44 20.50
CA LYS A 26 28.94 -44.93 21.48
C LYS A 26 30.08 -44.19 20.79
N GLN A 27 30.71 -44.79 19.77
CA GLN A 27 31.77 -44.14 18.99
C GLN A 27 31.28 -42.89 18.24
N GLU A 28 30.04 -42.90 17.73
CA GLU A 28 29.44 -41.74 17.07
C GLU A 28 29.19 -40.59 18.05
N SER A 29 28.73 -40.91 19.26
CA SER A 29 28.55 -39.92 20.34
C SER A 29 29.90 -39.35 20.80
N GLU A 30 30.93 -40.19 20.93
CA GLU A 30 32.29 -39.78 21.29
C GLU A 30 32.92 -38.94 20.17
N PHE A 31 32.68 -39.30 18.91
CA PHE A 31 33.12 -38.53 17.74
C PHE A 31 32.44 -37.16 17.68
N SER A 32 31.13 -37.11 17.92
CA SER A 32 30.36 -35.86 17.96
C SER A 32 30.84 -34.94 19.08
N LYS A 33 31.07 -35.50 20.28
CA LYS A 33 31.65 -34.77 21.42
C LYS A 33 33.07 -34.29 21.14
N ALA A 34 33.93 -35.14 20.55
CA ALA A 34 35.29 -34.76 20.19
C ALA A 34 35.32 -33.66 19.10
N LYS A 35 34.39 -33.73 18.15
CA LYS A 35 34.20 -32.71 17.10
C LYS A 35 33.73 -31.38 17.69
N ALA A 36 32.77 -31.39 18.61
CA ALA A 36 32.32 -30.20 19.32
C ALA A 36 33.44 -29.60 20.21
N ALA A 37 34.27 -30.44 20.83
CA ALA A 37 35.43 -30.02 21.61
C ALA A 37 36.63 -29.57 20.75
N GLY A 38 36.48 -29.48 19.41
CA GLY A 38 37.54 -29.03 18.50
C GLY A 38 38.70 -30.01 18.33
N LYS A 39 38.62 -31.22 18.91
CA LYS A 39 39.60 -32.29 18.74
C LYS A 39 39.32 -33.05 17.45
N ALA A 40 39.50 -32.37 16.31
CA ALA A 40 39.38 -32.98 15.01
C ALA A 40 40.58 -33.95 14.81
N ASN A 41 40.35 -35.24 15.06
CA ASN A 41 41.32 -36.28 14.72
C ASN A 41 41.42 -36.38 13.19
N TYR A 42 42.33 -35.62 12.58
CA TYR A 42 42.61 -35.75 11.16
C TYR A 42 43.40 -37.03 10.92
N ILE A 43 42.70 -38.05 10.41
CA ILE A 43 43.32 -39.22 9.81
C ILE A 43 43.62 -38.86 8.36
N VAL A 44 44.86 -38.46 8.07
CA VAL A 44 45.36 -38.33 6.69
C VAL A 44 46.18 -39.59 6.41
N GLY A 45 45.67 -40.49 5.56
CA GLY A 45 46.38 -41.71 5.16
C GLY A 45 46.51 -42.77 6.28
N GLY A 46 45.53 -42.89 7.17
CA GLY A 46 45.48 -43.97 8.19
C GLY A 46 46.29 -43.73 9.47
N VAL A 47 47.03 -42.62 9.58
CA VAL A 47 47.83 -42.30 10.79
C VAL A 47 47.28 -41.05 11.46
N LYS A 48 46.91 -41.18 12.75
CA LYS A 48 46.51 -40.05 13.60
C LYS A 48 47.73 -39.15 13.83
N ARG A 49 47.69 -37.91 13.35
CA ARG A 49 48.72 -36.90 13.66
C ARG A 49 48.08 -35.78 14.49
N PRO A 50 48.32 -35.72 15.81
CA PRO A 50 47.68 -34.75 16.70
C PRO A 50 48.17 -33.30 16.47
N ASP A 51 49.33 -33.11 15.83
CA ASP A 51 50.01 -31.80 15.81
C ASP A 51 49.84 -31.02 14.50
N LYS A 52 48.96 -31.48 13.59
CA LYS A 52 48.76 -30.80 12.30
C LYS A 52 47.53 -29.90 12.33
N LYS A 53 47.76 -28.61 12.10
CA LYS A 53 46.70 -27.61 11.87
C LYS A 53 45.75 -28.11 10.77
N PRO A 54 44.43 -27.87 10.89
CA PRO A 54 43.47 -28.29 9.88
C PRO A 54 43.85 -27.74 8.51
N THR A 55 43.64 -28.57 7.47
CA THR A 55 43.85 -28.17 6.07
C THR A 55 43.03 -26.92 5.74
N VAL A 56 43.48 -26.11 4.79
CA VAL A 56 42.84 -24.84 4.40
C VAL A 56 41.35 -25.05 4.07
N TRP A 57 41.00 -26.16 3.44
CA TRP A 57 39.62 -26.54 3.12
C TRP A 57 38.75 -26.90 4.34
N ALA A 58 39.35 -27.21 5.49
CA ALA A 58 38.63 -27.51 6.71
C ALA A 58 38.57 -26.32 7.69
N ARG A 59 39.17 -25.17 7.31
CA ARG A 59 39.02 -23.93 8.07
C ARG A 59 37.62 -23.37 7.77
N GLN A 60 36.77 -23.30 8.78
CA GLN A 60 35.48 -22.60 8.66
C GLN A 60 35.73 -21.11 8.38
N ASN A 61 34.91 -20.49 7.52
CA ASN A 61 35.02 -19.06 7.27
C ASN A 61 34.79 -18.28 8.56
N LYS A 62 35.60 -17.24 8.77
CA LYS A 62 35.52 -16.38 9.96
C LYS A 62 34.13 -15.75 10.04
N GLY A 63 33.40 -16.02 11.13
CA GLY A 63 32.07 -15.45 11.38
C GLY A 63 30.87 -16.29 10.94
N LEU A 64 31.06 -17.49 10.37
CA LEU A 64 29.92 -18.38 10.05
C LEU A 64 29.14 -18.81 11.29
N GLN A 65 29.83 -19.21 12.36
CA GLN A 65 29.18 -19.60 13.61
C GLN A 65 28.45 -18.42 14.25
N ALA A 66 29.03 -17.22 14.20
CA ALA A 66 28.39 -16.00 14.71
C ALA A 66 27.19 -15.56 13.87
N ARG A 67 27.18 -15.85 12.56
CA ARG A 67 26.02 -15.61 11.69
C ARG A 67 24.92 -16.64 11.96
N ALA A 68 25.29 -17.93 12.03
CA ALA A 68 24.34 -19.00 12.35
C ALA A 68 23.70 -18.83 13.73
N SER A 69 24.46 -18.41 14.75
CA SER A 69 23.89 -18.11 16.08
C SER A 69 22.94 -16.92 16.02
N ARG A 70 23.28 -15.87 15.28
CA ARG A 70 22.41 -14.71 15.07
C ARG A 70 21.13 -15.07 14.33
N ASP A 71 21.20 -15.94 13.33
CA ASP A 71 20.03 -16.38 12.58
C ASP A 71 19.08 -17.19 13.47
N ILE A 72 19.61 -18.05 14.34
CA ILE A 72 18.83 -18.79 15.37
C ILE A 72 18.20 -17.82 16.38
N GLU A 73 18.96 -16.85 16.89
CA GLU A 73 18.45 -15.83 17.82
C GLU A 73 17.32 -14.98 17.19
N LEU A 74 17.44 -14.63 15.89
CA LEU A 74 16.39 -13.89 15.18
C LEU A 74 15.12 -14.73 14.94
N GLU A 75 15.28 -16.02 14.64
CA GLU A 75 14.15 -16.95 14.56
C GLU A 75 13.46 -17.10 15.92
N GLU A 76 14.21 -17.27 17.00
CA GLU A 76 13.67 -17.38 18.36
C GLU A 76 13.00 -16.09 18.85
N VAL A 77 13.42 -14.91 18.40
CA VAL A 77 12.75 -13.63 18.71
C VAL A 77 11.47 -13.44 17.87
N SER A 78 11.40 -14.01 16.66
CA SER A 78 10.21 -13.92 15.81
C SER A 78 9.13 -14.97 16.14
N ARG A 79 9.51 -16.18 16.58
CA ARG A 79 8.58 -17.23 17.04
C ARG A 79 7.58 -16.80 18.12
N PRO A 80 7.94 -16.08 19.20
CA PRO A 80 6.98 -15.64 20.20
C PRO A 80 5.94 -14.68 19.62
N THR A 81 6.24 -13.94 18.55
CA THR A 81 5.25 -13.09 17.86
C THR A 81 4.26 -13.92 17.03
N LEU A 82 4.71 -15.03 16.43
CA LEU A 82 3.82 -15.93 15.68
C LEU A 82 2.99 -16.82 16.59
N GLU A 83 3.58 -17.39 17.64
CA GLU A 83 2.89 -18.23 18.62
C GLU A 83 1.87 -17.42 19.43
N SER A 84 2.21 -16.19 19.85
CA SER A 84 1.25 -15.31 20.52
C SER A 84 0.11 -14.87 19.58
N ALA A 85 0.41 -14.55 18.32
CA ALA A 85 -0.61 -14.23 17.33
C ALA A 85 -1.53 -15.43 17.08
N ARG A 86 -0.96 -16.63 16.95
CA ARG A 86 -1.72 -17.87 16.81
C ARG A 86 -2.62 -18.14 18.02
N ALA A 87 -2.08 -18.03 19.23
CA ALA A 87 -2.86 -18.19 20.45
C ALA A 87 -3.99 -17.16 20.57
N ALA A 88 -3.76 -15.92 20.13
CA ALA A 88 -4.81 -14.89 20.09
C ALA A 88 -5.90 -15.19 19.05
N LEU A 89 -5.52 -15.70 17.87
CA LEU A 89 -6.47 -16.12 16.84
C LEU A 89 -7.30 -17.33 17.28
N GLU A 90 -6.67 -18.32 17.91
CA GLU A 90 -7.35 -19.49 18.46
C GLU A 90 -8.35 -19.10 19.56
N ARG A 91 -7.99 -18.17 20.46
CA ARG A 91 -8.93 -17.61 21.45
C ARG A 91 -10.12 -16.92 20.79
N LYS A 92 -9.88 -16.09 19.77
CA LYS A 92 -10.95 -15.41 19.03
C LYS A 92 -11.86 -16.40 18.29
N ALA A 93 -11.29 -17.45 17.69
CA ALA A 93 -12.04 -18.50 17.01
C ALA A 93 -12.99 -19.23 17.99
N LYS A 94 -12.51 -19.58 19.19
CA LYS A 94 -13.33 -20.20 20.25
C LYS A 94 -14.49 -19.30 20.68
N ILE A 95 -14.24 -18.00 20.87
CA ILE A 95 -15.30 -17.03 21.22
C ILE A 95 -16.32 -16.94 20.08
N TYR A 96 -15.86 -16.86 18.83
CA TYR A 96 -16.72 -16.80 17.66
C TYR A 96 -17.62 -18.05 17.52
N GLU A 97 -17.08 -19.25 17.74
CA GLU A 97 -17.87 -20.49 17.74
C GLU A 97 -18.93 -20.51 18.84
N LYS A 98 -18.61 -20.02 20.05
CA LYS A 98 -19.56 -19.90 21.15
C LYS A 98 -20.68 -18.90 20.82
N LEU A 99 -20.32 -17.73 20.28
CA LEU A 99 -21.29 -16.72 19.84
C LEU A 99 -22.20 -17.23 18.72
N ARG A 100 -21.62 -17.95 17.74
CA ARG A 100 -22.37 -18.61 16.66
C ARG A 100 -23.33 -19.68 17.19
N LYS A 101 -22.98 -20.38 18.27
CA LYS A 101 -23.84 -21.36 18.97
C LYS A 101 -24.89 -20.68 19.89
N GLY A 102 -24.99 -19.36 19.93
CA GLY A 102 -25.94 -18.61 20.78
C GLY A 102 -25.54 -18.54 22.26
N LYS A 103 -24.30 -18.90 22.61
CA LYS A 103 -23.74 -18.76 23.96
C LYS A 103 -23.11 -17.37 24.12
N THR A 104 -22.95 -16.90 25.35
CA THR A 104 -22.37 -15.57 25.64
C THR A 104 -20.90 -15.44 25.22
N GLY A 105 -20.15 -16.54 25.13
CA GLY A 105 -18.72 -16.52 24.75
C GLY A 105 -17.82 -15.81 25.77
N GLY A 106 -18.34 -15.47 26.96
CA GLY A 106 -17.63 -14.75 28.01
C GLY A 106 -17.68 -13.22 27.86
N LEU A 107 -18.39 -12.72 26.85
CA LEU A 107 -18.59 -11.28 26.65
C LEU A 107 -19.72 -10.77 27.54
N SER A 108 -19.62 -9.50 27.95
CA SER A 108 -20.76 -8.74 28.50
C SER A 108 -21.73 -8.32 27.39
N ASP A 109 -22.97 -7.99 27.76
CA ASP A 109 -23.98 -7.56 26.79
C ASP A 109 -23.54 -6.29 26.05
N ARG A 110 -22.92 -5.33 26.74
CA ARG A 110 -22.33 -4.12 26.13
C ARG A 110 -21.22 -4.45 25.12
N GLN A 111 -20.37 -5.42 25.42
CA GLN A 111 -19.33 -5.87 24.49
C GLN A 111 -19.93 -6.60 23.29
N TYR A 112 -20.98 -7.38 23.49
CA TYR A 112 -21.71 -8.03 22.40
C TYR A 112 -22.41 -7.01 21.49
N GLU A 113 -23.10 -6.01 22.05
CA GLU A 113 -23.73 -4.93 21.28
C GLU A 113 -22.72 -4.09 20.48
N SER A 114 -21.47 -4.00 20.95
CA SER A 114 -20.39 -3.35 20.20
C SER A 114 -19.91 -4.17 18.99
N LEU A 115 -20.27 -5.45 18.90
CA LEU A 115 -19.93 -6.29 17.75
C LEU A 115 -20.76 -5.84 16.54
N LEU A 116 -20.07 -5.61 15.43
CA LEU A 116 -20.71 -5.24 14.16
C LEU A 116 -21.47 -6.41 13.50
N VAL A 117 -21.29 -7.62 14.03
CA VAL A 117 -21.91 -8.84 13.53
C VAL A 117 -23.05 -9.22 14.46
N ASP A 118 -24.26 -9.23 13.91
CA ASP A 118 -25.44 -9.74 14.60
C ASP A 118 -25.48 -11.28 14.46
N PHE A 119 -25.11 -11.98 15.53
CA PHE A 119 -25.07 -13.44 15.57
C PHE A 119 -26.46 -14.07 15.66
N ASP A 120 -27.50 -13.30 16.01
CA ASP A 120 -28.86 -13.80 16.18
C ASP A 120 -29.67 -13.73 14.89
N SER A 121 -29.39 -12.71 14.08
CA SER A 121 -30.03 -12.49 12.78
C SER A 121 -29.64 -13.49 11.71
N ASN A 122 -28.61 -14.30 11.96
CA ASN A 122 -28.00 -15.16 10.94
C ASN A 122 -28.33 -16.66 11.16
N PRO A 123 -29.54 -17.13 10.80
CA PRO A 123 -29.82 -18.56 10.65
C PRO A 123 -29.27 -19.09 9.31
N VAL A 124 -28.03 -18.73 8.94
CA VAL A 124 -27.36 -19.21 7.72
C VAL A 124 -26.04 -19.85 8.17
N ALA A 125 -25.74 -21.13 7.95
CA ALA A 125 -26.27 -22.10 7.02
C ALA A 125 -26.20 -23.51 7.61
N ASP A 126 -27.35 -24.15 7.55
CA ASP A 126 -27.66 -25.58 7.57
C ASP A 126 -26.98 -26.34 6.41
N GLY A 127 -25.66 -26.19 6.22
CA GLY A 127 -24.95 -26.77 5.07
C GLY A 127 -23.46 -27.04 5.25
N PHE A 128 -22.91 -26.69 6.42
CA PHE A 128 -21.56 -27.09 6.85
C PHE A 128 -21.60 -27.58 8.30
N GLU A 129 -22.68 -28.24 8.71
CA GLU A 129 -22.58 -29.20 9.81
C GLU A 129 -21.59 -30.28 9.38
N SER A 130 -20.34 -30.10 9.79
CA SER A 130 -19.41 -31.22 9.89
C SER A 130 -19.99 -32.12 10.97
N ASP A 131 -20.72 -33.15 10.54
CA ASP A 131 -21.31 -34.27 11.30
C ASP A 131 -20.23 -35.06 12.06
N SER A 132 -19.55 -34.38 12.98
CA SER A 132 -18.42 -34.87 13.75
C SER A 132 -18.53 -34.32 15.17
N ASP A 133 -19.72 -34.49 15.76
CA ASP A 133 -19.99 -34.28 17.19
C ASP A 133 -19.40 -35.42 18.05
N ASP A 134 -18.71 -36.38 17.42
CA ASP A 134 -18.18 -37.61 18.05
C ASP A 134 -16.64 -37.65 18.07
N VAL A 135 -15.96 -36.53 17.77
CA VAL A 135 -14.52 -36.41 18.00
C VAL A 135 -14.32 -35.71 19.34
N ASP A 136 -14.37 -36.54 20.38
CA ASP A 136 -13.81 -36.35 21.71
C ASP A 136 -13.03 -35.02 21.88
N GLU A 137 -13.73 -34.01 22.41
CA GLU A 137 -13.22 -32.65 22.71
C GLU A 137 -12.15 -32.65 23.83
N GLU A 138 -11.48 -33.78 24.08
CA GLU A 138 -10.44 -33.95 25.09
C GLU A 138 -9.01 -33.70 24.57
N VAL A 139 -8.79 -33.56 23.26
CA VAL A 139 -7.44 -33.37 22.72
C VAL A 139 -7.11 -31.89 22.54
N GLY A 140 -6.91 -31.20 23.67
CA GLY A 140 -6.34 -29.85 23.66
C GLY A 140 -6.91 -28.88 24.68
N ARG A 141 -7.19 -29.32 25.91
CA ARG A 141 -7.25 -28.40 27.07
C ARG A 141 -5.86 -27.79 27.29
N TYR A 142 -5.52 -26.79 26.48
CA TYR A 142 -4.58 -25.76 26.90
C TYR A 142 -5.26 -24.94 27.99
N PRO A 143 -4.56 -24.55 29.07
CA PRO A 143 -5.15 -23.74 30.10
C PRO A 143 -5.59 -22.42 29.47
N VAL A 144 -6.88 -22.33 29.13
CA VAL A 144 -7.58 -21.06 29.14
C VAL A 144 -7.38 -20.60 30.58
N ASN A 145 -6.90 -19.37 30.77
CA ASN A 145 -6.82 -18.82 32.13
C ASN A 145 -8.24 -18.91 32.70
N GLU A 146 -8.46 -19.91 33.56
CA GLU A 146 -9.75 -20.17 34.22
C GLU A 146 -10.13 -19.01 35.15
N GLU A 147 -9.21 -18.06 35.32
CA GLU A 147 -9.33 -16.80 36.04
C GLU A 147 -10.40 -15.88 35.42
N ASP A 148 -10.61 -15.92 34.10
CA ASP A 148 -11.49 -14.95 33.42
C ASP A 148 -12.93 -15.46 33.18
N ASP A 149 -13.24 -16.73 33.47
CA ASP A 149 -14.57 -17.33 33.20
C ASP A 149 -15.20 -17.93 34.47
N PRO A 150 -15.90 -17.12 35.29
CA PRO A 150 -16.48 -17.59 36.55
C PRO A 150 -17.61 -18.60 36.34
N MET A 151 -17.81 -19.49 37.32
CA MET A 151 -18.97 -20.39 37.37
C MET A 151 -20.20 -19.58 37.82
N VAL A 152 -21.25 -19.55 37.01
CA VAL A 152 -22.47 -18.78 37.25
C VAL A 152 -23.66 -19.73 37.33
N GLU A 153 -24.55 -19.45 38.27
CA GLU A 153 -25.85 -20.10 38.38
C GLU A 153 -26.83 -19.41 37.43
N TYR A 154 -27.47 -20.19 36.55
CA TYR A 154 -28.53 -19.70 35.68
C TYR A 154 -29.77 -20.59 35.78
N GLU A 155 -30.93 -20.01 35.51
CA GLU A 155 -32.18 -20.74 35.45
C GLU A 155 -32.39 -21.27 34.03
N ASP A 156 -32.45 -22.59 33.91
CA ASP A 156 -32.77 -23.30 32.66
C ASP A 156 -34.24 -23.05 32.25
N GLU A 157 -34.60 -23.32 31.00
CA GLU A 157 -35.96 -23.13 30.44
C GLU A 157 -37.07 -23.88 31.24
N PHE A 158 -36.66 -24.87 32.02
CA PHE A 158 -37.53 -25.66 32.90
C PHE A 158 -37.61 -25.13 34.35
N GLY A 159 -37.08 -23.95 34.63
CA GLY A 159 -37.06 -23.35 35.97
C GLY A 159 -36.13 -24.03 36.96
N ARG A 160 -35.11 -24.75 36.46
CA ARG A 160 -34.11 -25.44 37.28
C ARG A 160 -32.84 -24.62 37.33
N ILE A 161 -32.29 -24.43 38.53
CA ILE A 161 -31.00 -23.76 38.70
C ILE A 161 -29.90 -24.73 38.28
N ARG A 162 -29.10 -24.33 37.29
CA ARG A 162 -27.91 -25.06 36.82
C ARG A 162 -26.68 -24.17 36.96
N THR A 163 -25.54 -24.77 37.29
CA THR A 163 -24.24 -24.10 37.33
C THR A 163 -23.48 -24.39 36.04
N ALA A 164 -23.05 -23.36 35.32
CA ALA A 164 -22.13 -23.50 34.19
C ALA A 164 -21.15 -22.33 34.16
N ARG A 165 -20.08 -22.45 33.35
CA ARG A 165 -19.16 -21.33 33.12
C ARG A 165 -19.89 -20.20 32.41
N ARG A 166 -19.60 -18.94 32.76
CA ARG A 166 -20.26 -17.77 32.20
C ARG A 166 -20.26 -17.79 30.67
N SER A 167 -19.16 -18.21 30.05
CA SER A 167 -19.04 -18.28 28.59
C SER A 167 -19.89 -19.36 27.91
N GLU A 168 -20.37 -20.33 28.67
CA GLU A 168 -21.18 -21.46 28.19
C GLU A 168 -22.68 -21.27 28.43
N VAL A 169 -23.06 -20.33 29.29
CA VAL A 169 -24.45 -19.99 29.57
C VAL A 169 -25.12 -19.51 28.26
N PRO A 170 -26.30 -20.05 27.91
CA PRO A 170 -27.09 -19.53 26.80
C PRO A 170 -27.39 -18.06 27.00
N ARG A 171 -27.20 -17.23 25.97
CA ARG A 171 -27.31 -15.77 26.12
C ARG A 171 -28.71 -15.32 26.55
N SER A 172 -29.75 -16.01 26.11
CA SER A 172 -31.15 -15.76 26.53
C SER A 172 -31.41 -16.01 28.02
N LEU A 173 -30.57 -16.84 28.66
CA LEU A 173 -30.68 -17.24 30.07
C LEU A 173 -29.60 -16.61 30.94
N ALA A 174 -28.63 -15.94 30.33
CA ALA A 174 -27.61 -15.21 31.04
C ALA A 174 -28.30 -14.04 31.75
N GLN A 175 -28.10 -13.96 33.07
CA GLN A 175 -28.49 -12.75 33.79
C GLN A 175 -27.68 -11.58 33.19
N PRO A 176 -28.33 -10.45 32.87
CA PRO A 176 -27.58 -9.24 32.52
C PRO A 176 -26.60 -9.04 33.66
N ALA A 177 -25.31 -8.90 33.34
CA ALA A 177 -24.33 -8.59 34.36
C ALA A 177 -24.90 -7.41 35.14
N GLU A 178 -25.04 -7.55 36.46
CA GLU A 178 -25.39 -6.41 37.31
C GLU A 178 -24.49 -5.29 36.83
N GLU A 179 -25.09 -4.28 36.19
CA GLU A 179 -24.34 -3.13 35.73
C GLU A 179 -23.57 -2.71 36.96
N GLU A 180 -22.23 -2.76 36.90
CA GLU A 180 -21.46 -2.01 37.86
C GLU A 180 -22.04 -0.63 37.72
N LYS A 181 -22.85 -0.25 38.72
CA LYS A 181 -23.45 1.07 38.76
C LYS A 181 -22.24 1.96 38.75
N ASP A 182 -21.99 2.56 37.59
CA ASP A 182 -20.87 3.46 37.42
C ASP A 182 -21.06 4.46 38.57
N GLU A 183 -20.21 4.42 39.60
CA GLU A 183 -20.37 5.25 40.80
C GLU A 183 -20.35 6.75 40.42
N ASP A 184 -19.93 7.02 39.18
CA ASP A 184 -19.90 8.28 38.49
C ASP A 184 -21.22 8.67 37.77
N GLU A 185 -22.25 7.82 37.69
CA GLU A 185 -23.54 8.18 37.07
C GLU A 185 -24.20 9.37 37.77
N ASP A 186 -24.05 9.48 39.09
CA ASP A 186 -24.49 10.63 39.90
C ASP A 186 -23.59 11.87 39.69
N ILE A 187 -22.38 11.70 39.14
CA ILE A 187 -21.43 12.76 38.80
C ILE A 187 -21.61 13.23 37.34
N ILE A 188 -22.39 12.51 36.52
CA ILE A 188 -22.76 12.98 35.18
C ILE A 188 -23.73 14.16 35.33
N ILE A 189 -23.16 15.37 35.28
CA ILE A 189 -23.90 16.62 35.06
C ILE A 189 -24.57 16.48 33.69
N ARG A 190 -25.83 16.04 33.67
CA ARG A 190 -26.67 16.06 32.47
C ARG A 190 -26.85 17.52 32.07
N ASN A 191 -26.09 17.97 31.08
CA ASN A 191 -26.28 19.28 30.48
C ASN A 191 -27.77 19.40 30.06
N PRO A 192 -28.46 20.51 30.43
CA PRO A 192 -29.85 20.69 30.05
C PRO A 192 -29.96 20.64 28.52
N VAL A 193 -30.98 19.96 28.02
CA VAL A 193 -31.23 19.78 26.59
C VAL A 193 -31.35 21.18 25.95
N GLY A 194 -30.35 21.56 25.15
CA GLY A 194 -30.23 22.90 24.56
C GLY A 194 -29.04 23.74 25.05
N HIS A 195 -28.30 23.30 26.07
CA HIS A 195 -27.02 23.91 26.44
C HIS A 195 -25.87 23.24 25.67
N PHE A 196 -25.65 23.71 24.44
CA PHE A 196 -24.36 23.52 23.79
C PHE A 196 -23.38 24.53 24.39
N PRO A 197 -22.33 24.12 25.11
CA PRO A 197 -21.28 25.02 25.55
C PRO A 197 -20.52 25.49 24.31
N ILE A 198 -21.03 26.54 23.66
CA ILE A 198 -20.27 27.27 22.65
C ILE A 198 -19.21 28.02 23.44
N TYR A 199 -17.95 27.63 23.26
CA TYR A 199 -16.83 28.34 23.85
C TYR A 199 -16.85 29.79 23.36
N VAL A 200 -17.21 30.72 24.25
CA VAL A 200 -17.02 32.16 24.06
C VAL A 200 -15.72 32.51 24.75
N PRO A 201 -14.63 32.79 24.01
CA PRO A 201 -13.38 33.19 24.63
C PRO A 201 -13.61 34.42 25.51
N THR A 202 -12.97 34.47 26.68
CA THR A 202 -13.00 35.66 27.53
C THR A 202 -12.42 36.86 26.78
N ALA A 203 -12.91 38.06 27.06
CA ALA A 203 -12.43 39.29 26.41
C ALA A 203 -10.90 39.47 26.57
N GLU A 204 -10.36 39.05 27.71
CA GLU A 204 -8.91 39.02 27.99
C GLU A 204 -8.17 38.11 27.00
N ARG A 205 -8.68 36.89 26.76
CA ARG A 205 -8.06 35.94 25.83
C ARG A 205 -8.14 36.42 24.38
N VAL A 206 -9.23 37.08 24.00
CA VAL A 206 -9.34 37.72 22.67
C VAL A 206 -8.30 38.83 22.53
N ALA A 207 -8.10 39.64 23.58
CA ALA A 207 -7.11 40.71 23.58
C ALA A 207 -5.67 40.17 23.55
N GLU A 208 -5.37 39.09 24.27
CA GLU A 208 -4.06 38.41 24.24
C GLU A 208 -3.76 37.84 22.86
N VAL A 209 -4.73 37.18 22.23
CA VAL A 209 -4.60 36.68 20.86
C VAL A 209 -4.38 37.85 19.90
N ALA A 210 -5.18 38.90 20.00
CA ALA A 210 -5.01 40.09 19.16
C ALA A 210 -3.63 40.75 19.36
N ALA A 211 -3.11 40.81 20.59
CA ALA A 211 -1.78 41.34 20.89
C ALA A 211 -0.67 40.43 20.35
N ALA A 212 -0.81 39.11 20.47
CA ALA A 212 0.16 38.14 19.94
C ALA A 212 0.23 38.16 18.40
N TYR A 213 -0.91 38.36 17.73
CA TYR A 213 -0.99 38.49 16.27
C TYR A 213 -0.88 39.94 15.77
N ALA A 214 -0.68 40.92 16.67
CA ALA A 214 -0.41 42.29 16.26
C ALA A 214 0.87 42.33 15.42
N GLU A 215 0.89 43.20 14.41
CA GLU A 215 2.00 43.36 13.46
C GLU A 215 3.34 43.65 14.15
N GLU A 216 3.30 44.18 15.38
CA GLU A 216 4.48 44.41 16.23
C GLU A 216 5.13 43.12 16.76
N ASN A 217 4.33 42.08 17.02
CA ASN A 217 4.78 40.82 17.64
C ASN A 217 4.94 39.66 16.66
N ASN A 218 4.26 39.71 15.52
CA ASN A 218 4.44 38.73 14.45
C ASN A 218 5.28 39.34 13.32
N PRO A 219 6.59 39.05 13.24
CA PRO A 219 7.40 39.58 12.15
C PRO A 219 6.80 39.09 10.83
N LEU A 220 6.31 40.03 10.02
CA LEU A 220 5.75 39.79 8.68
C LEU A 220 6.73 39.05 7.73
N ASN A 221 7.98 38.88 8.18
CA ASN A 221 9.07 38.25 7.47
C ASN A 221 9.19 36.72 7.69
N ILE A 222 8.23 36.06 8.33
CA ILE A 222 8.22 34.59 8.38
C ILE A 222 7.80 34.08 6.99
N HIS A 223 8.77 33.65 6.21
CA HIS A 223 8.57 33.15 4.86
C HIS A 223 8.44 31.63 4.85
N TYR A 224 7.72 31.16 3.84
CA TYR A 224 7.55 29.74 3.59
C TYR A 224 8.89 29.05 3.29
N ASP A 225 9.29 28.10 4.13
CA ASP A 225 10.43 27.23 3.88
C ASP A 225 9.96 25.87 3.38
N ALA A 226 10.26 25.59 2.12
CA ALA A 226 9.86 24.34 1.52
C ALA A 226 10.73 23.15 1.96
N SER A 227 11.81 23.34 2.73
CA SER A 227 12.57 22.22 3.31
C SER A 227 11.72 21.37 4.26
N HIS A 228 10.71 22.01 4.90
CA HIS A 228 9.79 21.38 5.83
C HIS A 228 8.56 20.73 5.17
N GLU A 229 8.41 20.83 3.84
CA GLU A 229 7.25 20.28 3.14
C GLU A 229 7.49 18.86 2.63
N VAL A 230 6.57 17.95 3.00
CA VAL A 230 6.58 16.53 2.62
C VAL A 230 5.90 16.26 1.28
N ARG A 231 5.12 17.22 0.76
CA ARG A 231 4.40 17.08 -0.52
C ARG A 231 5.36 17.09 -1.72
N ALA A 232 4.99 16.34 -2.76
CA ALA A 232 5.72 16.36 -4.03
C ALA A 232 5.54 17.73 -4.72
N LYS A 233 6.66 18.39 -5.01
CA LYS A 233 6.69 19.71 -5.64
C LYS A 233 6.69 19.54 -7.16
N GLY A 234 5.89 20.36 -7.86
CA GLY A 234 5.78 20.30 -9.32
C GLY A 234 7.02 20.81 -10.05
N ALA A 235 7.07 20.60 -11.38
CA ALA A 235 8.21 20.96 -12.24
C ALA A 235 8.51 22.48 -12.32
N GLY A 236 7.60 23.34 -11.86
CA GLY A 236 7.77 24.79 -11.78
C GLY A 236 8.06 25.31 -10.37
N PHE A 237 8.40 24.43 -9.43
CA PHE A 237 8.68 24.84 -8.05
C PHE A 237 10.03 25.56 -7.94
N TYR A 238 10.04 26.72 -7.29
CA TYR A 238 11.22 27.54 -7.02
C TYR A 238 11.24 27.95 -5.54
N GLN A 239 12.33 27.64 -4.83
CA GLN A 239 12.51 28.01 -3.42
C GLN A 239 13.28 29.33 -3.33
N PHE A 240 12.67 30.34 -2.69
CA PHE A 240 13.35 31.59 -2.39
C PHE A 240 14.33 31.43 -1.22
N SER A 241 15.37 32.26 -1.20
CA SER A 241 16.29 32.36 -0.05
C SER A 241 15.57 32.85 1.22
N ALA A 242 16.10 32.47 2.39
CA ALA A 242 15.64 32.99 3.68
C ALA A 242 16.04 34.46 3.89
N ASP A 243 17.16 34.90 3.31
CA ASP A 243 17.61 36.30 3.42
C ASP A 243 16.69 37.23 2.58
N GLU A 244 16.23 38.32 3.20
CA GLU A 244 15.25 39.24 2.61
C GLU A 244 15.73 39.91 1.32
N GLU A 245 16.98 40.36 1.30
CA GLU A 245 17.56 41.09 0.18
C GLU A 245 17.68 40.20 -1.05
N THR A 246 18.21 38.99 -0.89
CA THR A 246 18.36 38.03 -1.99
C THR A 246 17.01 37.49 -2.43
N ARG A 247 16.05 37.33 -1.50
CA ARG A 247 14.67 36.94 -1.84
C ARG A 247 14.00 38.00 -2.69
N ARG A 248 14.17 39.26 -2.32
CA ARG A 248 13.64 40.39 -3.09
C ARG A 248 14.26 40.45 -4.48
N ALA A 249 15.57 40.28 -4.61
CA ALA A 249 16.25 40.22 -5.89
C ALA A 249 15.72 39.07 -6.76
N GLN A 250 15.57 37.86 -6.20
CA GLN A 250 14.98 36.70 -6.87
C GLN A 250 13.53 36.96 -7.32
N MET A 251 12.73 37.65 -6.51
CA MET A 251 11.36 38.02 -6.89
C MET A 251 11.33 39.06 -8.00
N GLU A 252 12.26 40.02 -8.00
CA GLU A 252 12.37 41.03 -9.05
C GLU A 252 12.84 40.40 -10.37
N GLU A 253 13.77 39.45 -10.35
CA GLU A 253 14.20 38.67 -11.51
C GLU A 253 13.05 37.81 -12.09
N LEU A 254 12.28 37.13 -11.22
CA LEU A 254 11.13 36.34 -11.66
C LEU A 254 10.05 37.24 -12.28
N LYS A 255 9.81 38.42 -11.72
CA LYS A 255 8.91 39.41 -12.33
C LYS A 255 9.42 39.89 -13.69
N ALA A 256 10.72 40.17 -13.83
CA ALA A 256 11.31 40.60 -15.09
C ALA A 256 11.15 39.53 -16.18
N SER A 257 11.48 38.28 -15.88
CA SER A 257 11.29 37.16 -16.83
C SER A 257 9.81 36.95 -17.19
N ARG A 258 8.88 37.13 -16.24
CA ARG A 258 7.44 37.11 -16.51
C ARG A 258 7.01 38.24 -17.45
N ASP A 259 7.54 39.43 -17.26
CA ASP A 259 7.22 40.58 -18.12
C ASP A 259 7.82 40.42 -19.52
N GLU A 260 9.02 39.86 -19.64
CA GLU A 260 9.65 39.55 -20.93
C GLU A 260 8.88 38.47 -21.68
N THR A 261 8.53 37.37 -21.01
CA THR A 261 7.72 36.31 -21.61
C THR A 261 6.33 36.80 -21.98
N GLY A 262 5.71 37.63 -21.15
CA GLY A 262 4.42 38.29 -21.45
C GLY A 262 4.50 39.19 -22.69
N LYS A 263 5.56 40.00 -22.81
CA LYS A 263 5.79 40.84 -24.01
C LYS A 263 6.01 40.00 -25.26
N LEU A 264 6.88 38.99 -25.20
CA LEU A 264 7.13 38.08 -26.31
C LEU A 264 5.86 37.34 -26.73
N ARG A 265 5.04 36.91 -25.77
CA ARG A 265 3.77 36.23 -26.04
C ARG A 265 2.77 37.16 -26.72
N GLN A 266 2.68 38.41 -26.28
CA GLN A 266 1.86 39.45 -26.92
C GLN A 266 2.37 39.78 -28.33
N GLU A 267 3.68 39.91 -28.52
CA GLU A 267 4.29 40.18 -29.83
C GLU A 267 4.07 39.03 -30.83
N LEU A 268 4.11 37.79 -30.35
CA LEU A 268 3.84 36.59 -31.15
C LEU A 268 2.34 36.32 -31.35
N GLY A 269 1.45 37.14 -30.77
CA GLY A 269 0.00 37.02 -30.91
C GLY A 269 -0.61 35.81 -30.18
N ALA A 270 0.10 35.23 -29.21
CA ALA A 270 -0.44 34.15 -28.39
C ALA A 270 -1.32 34.74 -27.27
N VAL A 271 -2.63 34.58 -27.40
CA VAL A 271 -3.59 35.03 -26.38
C VAL A 271 -3.44 34.16 -25.13
N ASP A 272 -3.26 34.79 -23.96
CA ASP A 272 -3.39 34.11 -22.67
C ASP A 272 -4.86 33.75 -22.45
N VAL A 273 -5.23 32.53 -22.84
CA VAL A 273 -6.56 31.98 -22.58
C VAL A 273 -6.75 31.91 -21.07
N ARG A 274 -7.75 32.63 -20.55
CA ARG A 274 -8.08 32.53 -19.13
C ARG A 274 -8.60 31.13 -18.83
N PRO A 275 -8.29 30.53 -17.67
CA PRO A 275 -8.82 29.22 -17.31
C PRO A 275 -10.35 29.22 -17.38
N GLY A 276 -10.93 28.54 -18.39
CA GLY A 276 -12.37 28.48 -18.65
C GLY A 276 -12.84 29.02 -20.01
N GLU A 277 -12.00 29.71 -20.78
CA GLU A 277 -12.32 30.10 -22.16
C GLU A 277 -11.88 29.00 -23.15
N ILE A 278 -12.75 28.66 -24.10
CA ILE A 278 -12.50 27.59 -25.07
C ILE A 278 -11.47 28.07 -26.09
N GLU A 279 -10.37 27.32 -26.20
CA GLU A 279 -9.27 27.58 -27.13
C GLU A 279 -9.77 27.45 -28.58
N GLY A 280 -9.78 28.58 -29.28
CA GLY A 280 -10.13 28.66 -30.69
C GLY A 280 -9.54 29.94 -31.28
N MET A 281 -9.01 29.84 -32.50
CA MET A 281 -8.50 30.98 -33.25
C MET A 281 -9.66 31.95 -33.49
N HIS A 282 -9.80 32.94 -32.61
CA HIS A 282 -10.68 34.07 -32.86
C HIS A 282 -10.17 34.77 -34.12
N GLY A 283 -10.87 34.57 -35.23
CA GLY A 283 -10.66 35.35 -36.43
C GLY A 283 -10.82 36.82 -36.08
N ASP A 284 -9.86 37.64 -36.51
CA ASP A 284 -9.82 39.09 -36.45
C ASP A 284 -11.23 39.73 -36.42
N VAL A 285 -11.74 39.97 -35.22
CA VAL A 285 -12.83 40.94 -35.00
C VAL A 285 -12.55 41.65 -33.67
N ALA A 286 -11.81 42.75 -33.83
CA ALA A 286 -12.00 44.03 -33.16
C ALA A 286 -11.62 44.19 -31.66
N GLU A 287 -10.88 45.29 -31.48
CA GLU A 287 -10.89 46.21 -30.33
C GLU A 287 -10.08 45.84 -29.09
N GLY A 288 -8.82 46.31 -29.06
CA GLY A 288 -8.09 46.39 -27.81
C GLY A 288 -6.65 46.90 -27.94
N SER A 289 -6.48 48.22 -27.93
CA SER A 289 -5.30 48.90 -27.38
C SER A 289 -3.90 48.53 -27.92
N GLY A 290 -3.58 48.97 -29.15
CA GLY A 290 -2.20 49.19 -29.58
C GLY A 290 -2.07 50.61 -30.11
N LYS A 291 -1.23 51.47 -29.50
CA LYS A 291 -0.96 52.83 -29.99
C LYS A 291 -0.33 52.74 -31.38
N THR A 292 -1.13 52.85 -32.42
CA THR A 292 -0.63 52.91 -33.80
C THR A 292 0.10 54.23 -33.99
N SER A 293 1.32 54.18 -34.52
CA SER A 293 2.10 55.38 -34.78
C SER A 293 1.36 56.28 -35.79
N ARG A 294 1.47 57.61 -35.67
CA ARG A 294 0.83 58.58 -36.59
C ARG A 294 1.06 58.26 -38.08
N ALA A 295 2.19 57.64 -38.41
CA ALA A 295 2.52 57.19 -39.76
C ALA A 295 1.62 56.05 -40.26
N MET A 296 1.30 55.08 -39.39
CA MET A 296 0.40 53.97 -39.72
C MET A 296 -1.05 54.43 -39.88
N GLU A 297 -1.48 55.40 -39.06
CA GLU A 297 -2.80 55.99 -39.18
C GLU A 297 -2.97 56.75 -40.51
N LYS A 298 -1.93 57.49 -40.94
CA LYS A 298 -1.92 58.17 -42.24
C LYS A 298 -2.03 57.18 -43.41
N ARG A 299 -1.26 56.08 -43.36
CA ARG A 299 -1.31 55.04 -44.40
C ARG A 299 -2.68 54.33 -44.46
N LYS A 300 -3.31 54.11 -43.30
CA LYS A 300 -4.66 53.53 -43.24
C LYS A 300 -5.70 54.44 -43.87
N ARG A 301 -5.66 55.74 -43.58
CA ARG A 301 -6.55 56.74 -44.19
C ARG A 301 -6.37 56.81 -45.71
N GLU A 302 -5.13 56.78 -46.21
CA GLU A 302 -4.86 56.81 -47.65
C GLU A 302 -5.39 55.56 -48.38
N ILE A 303 -5.32 54.38 -47.75
CA ILE A 303 -5.87 53.13 -48.29
C ILE A 303 -7.40 53.19 -48.33
N GLU A 304 -8.03 53.70 -47.28
CA GLU A 304 -9.49 53.88 -47.21
C GLU A 304 -9.99 54.91 -48.23
N GLU A 305 -9.29 56.02 -48.42
CA GLU A 305 -9.59 57.00 -49.47
C GLU A 305 -9.44 56.38 -50.87
N ARG A 306 -8.39 55.60 -51.10
CA ARG A 306 -8.21 54.88 -52.37
C ARG A 306 -9.33 53.87 -52.61
N ARG A 307 -9.76 53.13 -51.59
CA ARG A 307 -10.91 52.20 -51.68
C ARG A 307 -12.20 52.95 -51.99
N LYS A 308 -12.48 54.04 -51.31
CA LYS A 308 -13.66 54.88 -51.53
C LYS A 308 -13.67 55.46 -52.95
N LEU A 309 -12.51 55.81 -53.49
CA LEU A 309 -12.37 56.29 -54.86
C LEU A 309 -12.64 55.16 -55.88
N VAL A 310 -12.22 53.93 -55.59
CA VAL A 310 -12.53 52.75 -56.41
C VAL A 310 -14.02 52.42 -56.35
N GLU A 311 -14.65 52.47 -55.17
CA GLU A 311 -16.10 52.27 -55.03
C GLU A 311 -16.90 53.38 -55.70
N ALA A 312 -16.47 54.64 -55.59
CA ALA A 312 -17.10 55.75 -56.31
C ALA A 312 -16.95 55.59 -57.83
N LYS A 313 -15.82 55.08 -58.32
CA LYS A 313 -15.65 54.72 -59.73
C LYS A 313 -16.56 53.55 -60.12
N ARG A 314 -16.65 52.49 -59.31
CA ARG A 314 -17.56 51.37 -59.55
C ARG A 314 -19.01 51.82 -59.58
N ARG A 315 -19.41 52.70 -58.66
CA ARG A 315 -20.75 53.29 -58.58
C ARG A 315 -21.04 54.31 -59.69
N LYS A 316 -20.01 54.92 -60.29
CA LYS A 316 -20.18 55.80 -61.46
C LYS A 316 -20.25 55.02 -62.78
N VAL A 317 -19.57 53.88 -62.86
CA VAL A 317 -19.65 52.95 -64.00
C VAL A 317 -20.97 52.16 -63.95
N ALA A 318 -21.45 51.81 -62.75
CA ALA A 318 -22.80 51.31 -62.53
C ALA A 318 -23.80 52.49 -62.56
N GLY A 319 -24.22 52.88 -63.76
CA GLY A 319 -25.23 53.93 -63.97
C GLY A 319 -26.57 53.63 -63.26
N PRO A 320 -27.39 54.66 -62.99
CA PRO A 320 -28.53 54.57 -62.10
C PRO A 320 -29.72 53.88 -62.79
N GLY A 321 -30.18 52.79 -62.20
CA GLY A 321 -31.42 52.12 -62.59
C GLY A 321 -31.22 50.64 -62.88
N GLU A 322 -31.26 49.83 -61.82
CA GLU A 322 -32.25 48.74 -61.69
C GLU A 322 -31.92 47.96 -60.42
N ASP A 323 -32.67 48.30 -59.36
CA ASP A 323 -33.00 47.35 -58.32
C ASP A 323 -33.93 46.30 -58.92
N VAL A 324 -33.69 45.02 -58.62
CA VAL A 324 -34.64 44.12 -57.95
C VAL A 324 -34.25 42.65 -58.16
N ALA A 325 -33.96 42.02 -57.02
CA ALA A 325 -34.35 40.68 -56.56
C ALA A 325 -34.23 39.44 -57.47
N LYS A 326 -33.44 38.49 -56.93
CA LYS A 326 -33.88 37.12 -56.57
C LYS A 326 -34.86 36.44 -57.54
N VAL A 327 -34.34 35.44 -58.27
CA VAL A 327 -35.07 34.18 -58.47
C VAL A 327 -34.14 33.00 -58.21
N SER A 328 -34.57 32.22 -57.24
CA SER A 328 -34.13 30.89 -56.83
C SER A 328 -34.26 29.86 -57.95
N ALA A 329 -33.20 29.08 -58.18
CA ALA A 329 -33.27 27.81 -58.90
C ALA A 329 -32.74 26.71 -57.98
N THR A 330 -33.67 25.93 -57.43
CA THR A 330 -33.46 24.58 -56.91
C THR A 330 -32.95 23.67 -58.01
N ILE A 331 -31.77 23.05 -57.81
CA ILE A 331 -31.39 21.81 -58.48
C ILE A 331 -30.93 20.85 -57.39
N VAL A 332 -31.72 19.79 -57.27
CA VAL A 332 -31.40 18.53 -56.60
C VAL A 332 -30.41 17.81 -57.50
N GLU A 333 -29.21 17.48 -57.01
CA GLU A 333 -28.48 16.33 -57.53
C GLU A 333 -27.52 15.75 -56.49
N SER A 334 -27.84 14.50 -56.16
CA SER A 334 -27.08 13.54 -55.40
C SER A 334 -25.71 13.28 -56.01
N THR A 335 -24.64 13.46 -55.24
CA THR A 335 -23.35 12.79 -55.46
C THR A 335 -22.78 12.28 -54.14
N THR A 336 -22.87 10.97 -53.99
CA THR A 336 -21.98 10.04 -53.27
C THR A 336 -20.79 10.65 -52.53
N PHE A 337 -20.87 10.75 -51.20
CA PHE A 337 -19.69 10.80 -50.35
C PHE A 337 -19.13 9.39 -50.15
N VAL A 338 -17.95 9.17 -50.71
CA VAL A 338 -17.08 8.04 -50.43
C VAL A 338 -16.62 8.13 -48.98
N SER A 339 -17.01 7.13 -48.17
CA SER A 339 -16.42 6.91 -46.86
C SER A 339 -14.98 6.44 -47.01
N HIS A 340 -14.01 7.36 -46.87
CA HIS A 340 -12.65 6.99 -46.50
C HIS A 340 -12.55 7.11 -44.97
N ALA A 341 -12.66 5.97 -44.31
CA ALA A 341 -12.27 5.80 -42.93
C ALA A 341 -10.77 6.08 -42.82
N SER A 342 -10.41 7.31 -42.43
CA SER A 342 -9.07 7.62 -41.96
C SER A 342 -8.99 7.13 -40.51
N ALA A 343 -8.15 6.13 -40.27
CA ALA A 343 -7.86 5.62 -38.94
C ALA A 343 -7.46 6.78 -38.00
N PRO A 344 -7.83 6.73 -36.70
CA PRO A 344 -7.33 7.68 -35.73
C PRO A 344 -5.79 7.63 -35.67
N PRO A 345 -5.11 8.76 -35.40
CA PRO A 345 -3.66 8.76 -35.23
C PRO A 345 -3.27 7.78 -34.11
N PRO A 346 -2.12 7.10 -34.23
CA PRO A 346 -1.71 6.07 -33.28
C PRO A 346 -1.61 6.67 -31.87
N ASP A 347 -2.23 5.97 -30.92
CA ASP A 347 -2.23 6.31 -29.50
C ASP A 347 -0.77 6.55 -29.03
N PRO A 348 -0.46 7.73 -28.45
CA PRO A 348 0.90 8.04 -28.00
C PRO A 348 1.45 7.02 -26.99
N LEU A 349 0.58 6.30 -26.27
CA LEU A 349 0.99 5.23 -25.36
C LEU A 349 1.51 3.98 -26.10
N ALA A 350 0.90 3.60 -27.23
CA ALA A 350 1.34 2.46 -28.04
C ALA A 350 2.72 2.69 -28.67
N LEU A 351 3.03 3.95 -29.02
CA LEU A 351 4.37 4.33 -29.50
C LEU A 351 5.43 4.27 -28.39
N LEU A 352 5.05 4.58 -27.15
CA LEU A 352 5.93 4.47 -25.98
C LEU A 352 6.19 3.01 -25.60
N GLU A 353 5.18 2.16 -25.70
CA GLU A 353 5.31 0.73 -25.42
C GLU A 353 6.19 0.02 -26.47
N ALA A 354 6.05 0.34 -27.76
CA ALA A 354 6.94 -0.15 -28.81
C ALA A 354 8.39 0.36 -28.67
N LYS A 355 8.57 1.58 -28.15
CA LYS A 355 9.88 2.15 -27.85
C LYS A 355 10.54 1.50 -26.64
N ALA A 356 9.76 1.11 -25.62
CA ALA A 356 10.23 0.35 -24.46
C ALA A 356 10.66 -1.08 -24.83
N VAL A 357 9.99 -1.70 -25.81
CA VAL A 357 10.38 -3.02 -26.33
C VAL A 357 11.65 -2.95 -27.21
N SER A 358 11.80 -1.91 -28.04
CA SER A 358 12.96 -1.76 -28.93
C SER A 358 14.25 -1.28 -28.24
N SER A 359 14.17 -0.59 -27.10
CA SER A 359 15.37 -0.17 -26.34
C SER A 359 16.09 -1.33 -25.65
N ARG A 360 15.57 -2.56 -25.72
CA ARG A 360 16.19 -3.77 -25.16
C ARG A 360 17.06 -4.56 -26.15
N GLN A 361 17.17 -4.11 -27.41
CA GLN A 361 17.98 -4.80 -28.44
C GLN A 361 19.07 -3.91 -29.04
N LYS A 362 20.04 -3.51 -28.22
CA LYS A 362 21.39 -3.22 -28.73
C LYS A 362 22.47 -3.42 -27.65
N GLY A 363 22.70 -4.68 -27.33
CA GLY A 363 23.78 -5.12 -26.45
C GLY A 363 23.85 -6.65 -26.49
N LYS A 364 25.03 -7.19 -26.76
CA LYS A 364 25.35 -8.62 -26.83
C LYS A 364 24.62 -9.40 -25.72
N ALA A 365 23.65 -10.23 -26.08
CA ALA A 365 22.80 -10.94 -25.13
C ALA A 365 23.62 -11.97 -24.33
N LYS A 366 23.93 -11.64 -23.07
CA LYS A 366 24.11 -12.62 -22.01
C LYS A 366 22.77 -12.64 -21.27
N ALA A 367 22.13 -13.82 -21.21
CA ALA A 367 20.87 -13.99 -20.50
C ALA A 367 21.01 -13.45 -19.06
N PRO A 368 19.98 -12.77 -18.51
CA PRO A 368 19.96 -12.47 -17.08
C PRO A 368 20.04 -13.79 -16.30
N PRO A 369 20.69 -13.84 -15.13
CA PRO A 369 20.64 -15.04 -14.30
C PRO A 369 19.17 -15.27 -13.94
N GLU A 370 18.58 -16.34 -14.45
CA GLU A 370 17.30 -16.81 -13.93
C GLU A 370 17.47 -17.00 -12.42
N SER A 371 16.60 -16.36 -11.65
CA SER A 371 16.58 -16.52 -10.21
C SER A 371 16.44 -18.01 -9.90
N GLU A 372 17.24 -18.55 -9.01
CA GLU A 372 17.12 -19.95 -8.54
C GLU A 372 15.70 -20.25 -8.04
N ALA A 373 14.96 -19.22 -7.60
CA ALA A 373 13.55 -19.32 -7.24
C ALA A 373 12.63 -19.58 -8.45
N ASP A 374 12.91 -18.98 -9.61
CA ASP A 374 12.08 -19.14 -10.81
C ASP A 374 12.29 -20.54 -11.42
N THR A 375 13.52 -21.06 -11.37
CA THR A 375 13.82 -22.43 -11.81
C THR A 375 13.20 -23.47 -10.89
N PHE A 376 13.18 -23.20 -9.57
CA PHE A 376 12.50 -24.03 -8.58
C PHE A 376 10.98 -24.05 -8.78
N LEU A 377 10.34 -22.89 -8.99
CA LEU A 377 8.90 -22.80 -9.27
C LEU A 377 8.52 -23.53 -10.57
N ALA A 378 9.34 -23.39 -11.61
CA ALA A 378 9.13 -24.11 -12.88
C ALA A 378 9.33 -25.63 -12.75
N GLN A 379 10.20 -26.09 -11.83
CA GLN A 379 10.32 -27.52 -11.51
C GLN A 379 9.11 -28.03 -10.73
N LEU A 380 8.64 -27.26 -9.74
CA LEU A 380 7.46 -27.60 -8.94
C LEU A 380 6.19 -27.70 -9.79
N GLU A 381 6.01 -26.78 -10.75
CA GLU A 381 4.90 -26.83 -11.69
C GLU A 381 4.92 -28.10 -12.55
N LYS A 382 6.10 -28.49 -13.05
CA LYS A 382 6.28 -29.71 -13.84
C LYS A 382 6.00 -30.96 -13.01
N ASP A 383 6.45 -31.00 -11.76
CA ASP A 383 6.19 -32.12 -10.85
C ASP A 383 4.71 -32.22 -10.50
N PHE A 384 4.02 -31.09 -10.32
CA PHE A 384 2.58 -31.06 -10.07
C PHE A 384 1.78 -31.57 -11.27
N ILE A 385 2.12 -31.13 -12.47
CA ILE A 385 1.50 -31.59 -13.72
C ILE A 385 1.78 -33.08 -13.95
N ALA A 386 3.00 -33.55 -13.69
CA ALA A 386 3.38 -34.95 -13.80
C ALA A 386 2.66 -35.85 -12.77
N SER A 387 2.41 -35.35 -11.55
CA SER A 387 1.66 -36.07 -10.52
C SER A 387 0.17 -36.20 -10.85
N LYS A 388 -0.40 -35.20 -11.54
CA LYS A 388 -1.82 -35.17 -11.93
C LYS A 388 -2.14 -36.11 -13.10
N GLY A 389 -1.13 -36.51 -13.88
CA GLY A 389 -1.24 -37.50 -14.96
C GLY A 389 -1.11 -38.97 -14.54
N LYS A 390 -0.86 -39.25 -13.25
CA LYS A 390 -0.84 -40.61 -12.68
C LYS A 390 -2.00 -40.80 -11.70
N ARG A 391 -3.23 -40.84 -12.23
CA ARG A 391 -4.38 -41.50 -11.60
C ARG A 391 -5.17 -42.23 -12.66
#